data_AF-Q6ZZK8-F1
#
_entry.id   AF-Q6ZZK8-F1
#
_cell.length_a   1.000
_cell.length_b   1.000
_cell.length_c   1.000
_cell.angle_alpha   90.00
_cell.angle_beta   90.00
_cell.angle_gamma   90.00
#
_symmetry.space_group_name_H-M   'P 1'
#
loop_
_entity.id
_entity.type
_entity.pdbx_description
1 polymer ?
#
loop_
_entity_poly.entity_id
_entity_poly.type
_entity_poly.pdbx_seq_one_letter_code
_entity_poly.pdbx_strand_id
1 'polypeptide(L)'
;MKSVSIFFVLFVFFLVVLEAPAKIEAKDKFICVVEYGGDVGPTFCNPKFFPTLCRQNCRSFKGAKGGKCVKQQKHNPIKCFCDYCKDD
;
A
#
# COMPACT_ATOMS: atom_id res chain seq x y z
N MET A 1 -42.11 -12.77 -18.51
CA MET A 1 -41.31 -12.56 -17.29
C MET A 1 -39.93 -13.17 -17.50
N LYS A 2 -38.89 -12.59 -16.88
CA LYS A 2 -37.53 -13.16 -16.70
C LYS A 2 -36.51 -12.85 -17.81
N SER A 3 -36.26 -11.57 -18.06
CA SER A 3 -34.87 -11.11 -18.25
C SER A 3 -34.59 -10.11 -17.13
N VAL A 4 -34.68 -10.58 -15.88
CA VAL A 4 -34.03 -9.88 -14.78
C VAL A 4 -32.56 -10.14 -15.03
N SER A 5 -32.02 -9.16 -15.75
CA SER A 5 -30.74 -9.14 -16.41
C SER A 5 -29.69 -9.75 -15.51
N ILE A 6 -28.94 -10.72 -16.03
CA ILE A 6 -27.79 -11.32 -15.34
C ILE A 6 -26.85 -10.25 -14.74
N PHE A 7 -26.83 -9.05 -15.33
CA PHE A 7 -26.18 -7.86 -14.78
C PHE A 7 -26.65 -7.47 -13.39
N PHE A 8 -27.96 -7.51 -13.10
CA PHE A 8 -28.48 -7.22 -11.76
C PHE A 8 -28.02 -8.26 -10.75
N VAL A 9 -28.00 -9.55 -11.14
CA VAL A 9 -27.53 -10.63 -10.28
C VAL A 9 -26.04 -10.47 -9.98
N LEU A 10 -25.23 -10.21 -11.02
CA LEU A 10 -23.80 -9.96 -10.87
C LEU A 10 -23.53 -8.70 -10.04
N PHE A 11 -24.28 -7.62 -10.26
CA PHE A 11 -24.14 -6.36 -9.53
C PHE A 11 -24.45 -6.54 -8.04
N VAL A 12 -25.53 -7.24 -7.70
CA VAL A 12 -25.85 -7.59 -6.30
C VAL A 12 -24.76 -8.48 -5.71
N PHE A 13 -24.23 -9.44 -6.47
CA PHE A 13 -23.14 -10.30 -5.99
C PHE A 13 -21.86 -9.51 -5.71
N PHE A 14 -21.50 -8.58 -6.59
CA PHE A 14 -20.37 -7.65 -6.38
C PHE A 14 -20.60 -6.73 -5.18
N LEU A 15 -21.82 -6.19 -5.02
CA LEU A 15 -22.18 -5.40 -3.84
C LEU A 15 -22.06 -6.23 -2.57
N VAL A 16 -22.50 -7.48 -2.54
CA VAL A 16 -22.36 -8.35 -1.36
C VAL A 16 -20.89 -8.67 -1.04
N VAL A 17 -20.02 -8.82 -2.05
CA VAL A 17 -18.58 -9.03 -1.84
C VAL A 17 -17.87 -7.74 -1.37
N LEU A 18 -18.32 -6.57 -1.82
CA LEU A 18 -17.81 -5.26 -1.38
C LEU A 18 -18.37 -4.82 -0.02
N GLU A 19 -19.64 -5.14 0.25
CA GLU A 19 -20.36 -4.85 1.49
C GLU A 19 -20.09 -5.88 2.57
N ALA A 20 -19.47 -7.03 2.27
CA ALA A 20 -18.78 -7.83 3.27
C ALA A 20 -17.64 -6.95 3.79
N PRO A 21 -17.87 -6.18 4.87
CA PRO A 21 -16.83 -5.35 5.38
C PRO A 21 -15.93 -6.40 6.01
N ALA A 22 -14.79 -6.67 5.39
CA ALA A 22 -13.67 -7.08 6.19
C ALA A 22 -13.60 -6.01 7.28
N LYS A 23 -14.13 -6.35 8.46
CA LYS A 23 -13.96 -5.61 9.69
C LYS A 23 -12.46 -5.76 9.94
N ILE A 24 -11.67 -4.98 9.21
CA ILE A 24 -10.27 -4.79 9.51
C ILE A 24 -10.36 -4.06 10.83
N GLU A 25 -10.08 -4.81 11.87
CA GLU A 25 -10.27 -4.42 13.25
C GLU A 25 -9.56 -3.09 13.49
N ALA A 26 -10.31 -1.99 13.44
CA ALA A 26 -9.84 -0.66 13.79
C ALA A 26 -9.73 -0.54 15.32
N LYS A 27 -9.01 -1.48 15.95
CA LYS A 27 -8.62 -1.43 17.36
C LYS A 27 -7.13 -1.17 17.57
N ASP A 28 -6.34 -1.07 16.51
CA ASP A 28 -4.96 -0.61 16.58
C ASP A 28 -4.88 0.79 15.95
N LYS A 29 -4.27 1.74 16.68
CA LYS A 29 -4.03 3.11 16.20
C LYS A 29 -3.50 3.06 14.77
N PHE A 30 -4.18 3.72 13.82
CA PHE A 30 -3.79 3.73 12.42
C PHE A 30 -2.29 4.08 12.29
N ILE A 31 -1.48 3.13 11.82
CA ILE A 31 -0.04 3.32 11.67
C ILE A 31 0.21 3.98 10.31
N CYS A 32 0.59 5.25 10.33
CA CYS A 32 0.90 6.00 9.11
C CYS A 32 2.10 5.44 8.34
N VAL A 33 3.07 4.86 9.04
CA VAL A 33 4.39 4.51 8.49
C VAL A 33 4.64 3.03 8.68
N VAL A 34 4.71 2.30 7.59
CA VAL A 34 4.88 0.83 7.59
C VAL A 34 6.09 0.47 6.75
N GLU A 35 6.89 -0.51 7.18
CA GLU A 35 8.00 -1.03 6.37
C GLU A 35 7.45 -1.64 5.07
N TYR A 36 8.04 -1.33 3.91
CA TYR A 36 7.58 -1.85 2.61
C TYR A 36 7.59 -3.39 2.58
N GLY A 37 8.53 -3.98 3.34
CA GLY A 37 8.74 -5.41 3.51
C GLY A 37 9.87 -5.94 2.62
N GLY A 38 10.69 -6.84 3.18
CA GLY A 38 11.78 -7.53 2.48
C GLY A 38 13.09 -6.74 2.39
N ASP A 39 14.19 -7.46 2.14
CA ASP A 39 15.49 -6.85 1.84
C ASP A 39 15.49 -6.36 0.38
N VAL A 40 14.91 -5.18 0.16
CA VAL A 40 14.75 -4.56 -1.16
C VAL A 40 16.08 -4.05 -1.76
N GLY A 41 17.19 -4.26 -1.05
CA GLY A 41 18.53 -3.86 -1.46
C GLY A 41 18.73 -2.34 -1.55
N PRO A 42 19.96 -1.88 -1.82
CA PRO A 42 20.30 -0.46 -1.85
C PRO A 42 19.63 0.30 -3.00
N THR A 43 19.21 -0.38 -4.06
CA THR A 43 18.67 0.24 -5.28
C THR A 43 17.36 0.97 -5.03
N PHE A 44 16.51 0.49 -4.12
CA PHE A 44 15.23 1.13 -3.79
C PHE A 44 15.39 2.56 -3.28
N CYS A 45 16.52 2.82 -2.64
CA CYS A 45 16.85 4.07 -1.99
C CYS A 45 17.96 4.84 -2.70
N ASN A 46 18.28 4.46 -3.95
CA ASN A 46 19.28 5.16 -4.74
C ASN A 46 18.71 6.49 -5.26
N PRO A 47 19.29 7.65 -4.86
CA PRO A 47 18.78 8.96 -5.25
C PRO A 47 18.94 9.27 -6.74
N LYS A 48 19.71 8.47 -7.50
CA LYS A 48 19.78 8.59 -8.97
C LYS A 48 18.44 8.32 -9.66
N PHE A 49 17.54 7.58 -9.02
CA PHE A 49 16.18 7.39 -9.49
C PHE A 49 15.26 8.33 -8.72
N PHE A 50 14.80 9.43 -9.34
CA PHE A 50 13.90 10.39 -8.69
C PHE A 50 12.52 10.41 -9.39
N PRO A 51 11.40 10.26 -8.67
CA PRO A 51 11.31 9.88 -7.25
C PRO A 51 11.92 8.48 -7.02
N THR A 52 12.36 8.18 -5.79
CA THR A 52 13.00 6.88 -5.50
C THR A 52 12.08 5.72 -5.85
N LEU A 53 12.66 4.57 -6.22
CA LEU A 53 11.90 3.34 -6.42
C LEU A 53 11.08 2.97 -5.18
N CYS A 54 11.58 3.27 -3.98
CA CYS A 54 10.81 3.18 -2.74
C CYS A 54 9.50 3.98 -2.81
N ARG A 55 9.56 5.27 -3.15
CA ARG A 55 8.36 6.13 -3.28
C ARG A 55 7.43 5.65 -4.39
N GLN A 56 7.98 5.32 -5.56
CA GLN A 56 7.18 4.82 -6.68
C GLN A 56 6.45 3.53 -6.29
N ASN A 57 7.14 2.57 -5.71
CA ASN A 57 6.58 1.26 -5.37
C ASN A 57 5.60 1.33 -4.18
N CYS A 58 5.85 2.19 -3.19
CA CYS A 58 4.89 2.45 -2.12
C CYS A 58 3.56 2.98 -2.66
N ARG A 59 3.60 3.85 -3.67
CA ARG A 59 2.39 4.35 -4.34
C ARG A 59 1.72 3.27 -5.18
N SER A 60 2.47 2.66 -6.09
CA SER A 60 1.92 1.75 -7.09
C SER A 60 1.47 0.41 -6.53
N PHE A 61 2.17 -0.14 -5.54
CA PHE A 61 1.92 -1.50 -5.04
C PHE A 61 1.34 -1.56 -3.63
N LYS A 62 1.51 -0.51 -2.82
CA LYS A 62 1.04 -0.49 -1.43
C LYS A 62 -0.08 0.51 -1.17
N GLY A 63 -0.44 1.34 -2.16
CA GLY A 63 -1.48 2.36 -2.02
C GLY A 63 -1.12 3.48 -1.04
N ALA A 64 0.16 3.65 -0.72
CA ALA A 64 0.63 4.72 0.15
C ALA A 64 0.73 6.05 -0.61
N LYS A 65 0.79 7.16 0.11
CA LYS A 65 1.00 8.49 -0.48
C LYS A 65 2.48 8.69 -0.81
N GLY A 66 3.36 8.40 0.13
CA GLY A 66 4.80 8.59 0.01
C GLY A 66 5.62 7.33 0.28
N GLY A 67 6.93 7.47 0.16
CA GLY A 67 7.88 6.41 0.49
C GLY A 67 9.24 6.98 0.87
N LYS A 68 9.70 6.62 2.06
CA LYS A 68 10.94 7.16 2.66
C LYS A 68 11.97 6.08 2.89
N CYS A 69 13.21 6.46 2.62
CA CYS A 69 14.38 5.63 2.83
C CYS A 69 15.08 6.02 4.13
N VAL A 70 15.14 5.08 5.08
CA VAL A 70 15.68 5.32 6.42
C VAL A 70 16.87 4.41 6.66
N LYS A 71 18.01 5.01 7.02
CA LYS A 71 19.22 4.29 7.42
C LYS A 71 19.20 4.08 8.93
N GLN A 72 19.02 2.84 9.39
CA GLN A 72 19.02 2.52 10.82
C GLN A 72 20.46 2.31 11.30
N GLN A 73 21.09 3.32 11.93
CA GLN A 73 22.47 3.26 12.44
C GLN A 73 23.57 2.97 11.39
N LYS A 74 24.84 3.00 11.82
CA LYS A 74 26.02 3.01 10.93
C LYS A 74 26.19 1.74 10.07
N HIS A 75 25.65 0.60 10.51
CA HIS A 75 25.91 -0.71 9.89
C HIS A 75 24.69 -1.44 9.33
N ASN A 76 23.46 -0.95 9.54
CA ASN A 76 22.30 -1.66 8.99
C ASN A 76 22.00 -1.22 7.55
N PRO A 77 21.41 -2.11 6.74
CA PRO A 77 20.92 -1.76 5.41
C PRO A 77 19.91 -0.62 5.48
N ILE A 78 19.89 0.19 4.42
CA ILE A 78 18.87 1.19 4.23
C ILE A 78 17.52 0.50 3.99
N LYS A 79 16.48 0.94 4.69
CA LYS A 79 15.14 0.37 4.59
C LYS A 79 14.17 1.33 3.93
N CYS A 80 13.21 0.79 3.19
CA CYS A 80 12.10 1.52 2.61
C CYS A 80 10.86 1.43 3.52
N PHE A 81 10.25 2.57 3.80
CA PHE A 81 9.00 2.69 4.55
C PHE A 81 7.97 3.43 3.71
N CYS A 82 6.75 2.90 3.65
CA CYS A 82 5.61 3.58 3.02
C CYS A 82 4.91 4.49 4.01
N ASP A 83 4.56 5.69 3.55
CA ASP A 83 3.81 6.66 4.34
C ASP A 83 2.41 6.83 3.75
N TYR A 84 1.39 6.42 4.51
CA TYR A 84 -0.01 6.52 4.12
C TYR A 84 -0.61 7.89 4.44
N CYS A 85 0.08 8.69 5.24
CA CYS A 85 -0.40 9.98 5.72
C CYS A 85 0.22 11.15 4.95
N LYS A 86 1.47 11.03 4.51
CA LYS A 86 2.26 12.10 3.84
C LYS A 86 2.80 11.67 2.47
N ASP A 87 3.06 12.66 1.62
CA ASP A 87 3.48 12.45 0.22
C ASP A 87 4.99 12.54 -0.03
N ASP A 88 5.79 12.55 1.04
CA ASP A 88 7.24 12.81 0.99
C ASP A 88 8.02 11.73 0.20
#